data_AF-A0A7V3UHQ4-F1
#
_entry.id   AF-A0A7V3UHQ4-F1
#
_cell.length_a   1.000
_cell.length_b   1.000
_cell.length_c   1.000
_cell.angle_alpha   90.00
_cell.angle_beta   90.00
_cell.angle_gamma   90.00
#
_symmetry.space_group_name_H-M   'P 1'
#
loop_
_entity.id
_entity.type
_entity.pdbx_description
1 polymer ?
#
loop_
_entity_poly.entity_id
_entity_poly.type
_entity_poly.pdbx_seq_one_letter_code
_entity_poly.pdbx_strand_id
1 'polypeptide(L)' 'MFGMGPWELAVVLVIVLIIFGAGRLPEIGGGLGKAIQNFKKATREAELEEKAEEKKKIDEKAI' A
#
# COMPACT_ATOMS: atom_id res chain seq x y z
N MET A 1 12.71 4.47 27.67
CA MET A 1 13.58 3.28 27.76
C MET A 1 12.82 2.13 27.13
N PHE A 2 13.46 1.33 26.26
CA PHE A 2 12.84 0.41 25.27
C PHE A 2 12.36 1.07 23.97
N GLY A 3 13.26 1.81 23.31
CA GLY A 3 13.14 1.91 21.86
C GLY A 3 13.73 0.62 21.31
N MET A 4 12.91 -0.26 20.72
CA MET A 4 13.41 -1.25 19.77
C MET A 4 14.17 -0.46 18.72
N GLY A 5 15.49 -0.44 18.84
CA GLY A 5 16.34 0.25 17.92
C GLY A 5 16.27 -0.42 16.55
N PRO A 6 16.77 0.27 15.51
CA PRO A 6 16.96 -0.34 14.19
C PRO A 6 17.75 -1.66 14.27
N TRP A 7 18.57 -1.82 15.30
CA TRP A 7 19.41 -2.99 15.53
C TRP A 7 18.61 -4.23 15.97
N GLU A 8 17.68 -4.11 16.94
CA GLU A 8 16.84 -5.24 17.35
C GLU A 8 15.93 -5.71 16.21
N LEU A 9 15.36 -4.78 15.44
CA LEU A 9 14.57 -5.12 14.26
C LEU A 9 15.39 -5.85 13.20
N ALA A 10 16.66 -5.47 12.99
CA ALA A 10 17.56 -6.16 12.08
C ALA A 10 17.86 -7.60 12.55
N VAL A 11 18.06 -7.83 13.84
CA VAL A 11 18.27 -9.19 14.39
C VAL A 11 17.04 -10.07 14.19
N VAL A 12 15.85 -9.55 14.47
CA VAL A 12 14.59 -10.27 14.23
C VAL A 12 14.41 -10.58 12.74
N LEU A 13 14.71 -9.62 11.86
CA LEU A 13 14.66 -9.81 10.42
C LEU A 13 15.59 -10.95 9.98
N VAL A 14 16.82 -11.01 10.50
CA VAL A 14 17.77 -12.08 10.19
C VAL A 14 17.22 -13.45 10.62
N ILE A 15 16.63 -13.58 11.81
CA ILE A 15 16.02 -14.84 12.27
C ILE A 15 14.88 -15.26 11.34
N VAL A 16 14.01 -14.33 10.97
CA VAL A 16 12.91 -14.58 10.02
C VAL A 16 13.47 -15.02 8.66
N LEU A 17 14.52 -14.37 8.16
CA LEU A 17 15.17 -14.75 6.90
C LEU A 17 15.82 -16.14 6.97
N ILE A 18 16.30 -16.60 8.12
CA ILE A 18 16.83 -17.97 8.29
C ILE A 18 15.70 -18.99 8.22
N ILE A 19 14.57 -18.72 8.88
CA ILE A 19 13.42 -19.64 8.93
C ILE A 19 12.71 -19.72 7.57
N PHE A 20 12.42 -18.57 6.97
CA PHE A 20 11.67 -18.48 5.72
C PHE A 20 12.57 -18.54 4.48
N GLY A 21 13.85 -18.22 4.61
CA GLY A 21 14.79 -18.10 3.49
C GLY A 21 14.79 -16.69 2.86
N ALA A 22 15.95 -16.24 2.40
CA ALA A 22 16.14 -14.90 1.82
C ALA A 22 15.31 -14.62 0.56
N GLY A 23 14.88 -15.65 -0.16
CA GLY A 23 14.08 -15.53 -1.39
C GLY A 23 12.56 -15.37 -1.15
N ARG A 24 12.03 -15.83 -0.02
CA ARG A 24 10.58 -15.85 0.22
C ARG A 24 10.00 -14.47 0.52
N LEU A 25 10.73 -13.63 1.26
CA LEU A 25 10.28 -12.28 1.57
C LEU A 25 10.09 -11.41 0.31
N PRO A 26 11.07 -11.35 -0.63
CA PRO A 26 10.90 -10.63 -1.89
C PRO A 26 9.81 -11.22 -2.79
N GLU A 27 9.66 -12.54 -2.84
CA GLU A 27 8.64 -13.23 -3.63
C GLU A 27 7.22 -12.81 -3.18
N ILE A 28 6.96 -12.84 -1.88
CA ILE A 28 5.68 -12.44 -1.29
C ILE A 28 5.50 -10.90 -1.37
N GLY A 29 6.55 -10.14 -1.06
CA GLY A 29 6.54 -8.68 -1.09
C GLY A 29 6.27 -8.11 -2.49
N GLY A 30 6.80 -8.74 -3.54
CA GLY A 30 6.52 -8.35 -4.93
C GLY A 30 5.05 -8.54 -5.33
N GLY A 31 4.43 -9.63 -4.89
CA GLY A 31 3.00 -9.88 -5.11
C GLY A 31 2.11 -8.91 -4.35
N LEU A 32 2.37 -8.73 -3.05
CA LEU A 32 1.63 -7.80 -2.20
C LEU A 32 1.81 -6.34 -2.64
N GLY A 33 3.02 -5.95 -3.05
CA GLY A 33 3.31 -4.61 -3.54
C GLY A 33 2.50 -4.26 -4.79
N LYS A 34 2.43 -5.18 -5.76
CA LYS A 34 1.58 -5.00 -6.96
C LYS A 34 0.10 -4.92 -6.61
N ALA A 35 -0.37 -5.76 -5.68
CA ALA A 35 -1.76 -5.71 -5.22
C ALA A 35 -2.11 -4.37 -4.57
N ILE A 36 -1.26 -3.87 -3.66
CA ILE A 36 -1.43 -2.57 -3.00
C ILE A 36 -1.39 -1.43 -4.03
N GLN A 37 -0.47 -1.49 -5.01
CA GLN A 37 -0.37 -0.49 -6.06
C GLN A 37 -1.65 -0.43 -6.92
N ASN A 38 -2.15 -1.60 -7.34
CA ASN A 38 -3.38 -1.68 -8.15
C ASN A 38 -4.60 -1.24 -7.35
N PHE A 39 -4.69 -1.63 -6.07
CA PHE A 39 -5.75 -1.18 -5.17
C PHE A 39 -5.76 0.35 -5.02
N LYS A 40 -4.60 0.94 -4.72
CA LYS A 40 -4.45 2.40 -4.60
C LYS A 40 -4.84 3.12 -5.90
N LYS A 41 -4.48 2.55 -7.06
CA LYS A 41 -4.81 3.13 -8.35
C LYS A 41 -6.33 3.11 -8.60
N ALA A 42 -6.98 1.96 -8.39
CA ALA A 42 -8.43 1.80 -8.55
C ALA A 42 -9.22 2.71 -7.60
N THR A 43 -8.81 2.81 -6.33
CA THR A 43 -9.45 3.73 -5.36
C THR A 43 -9.33 5.18 -5.80
N ARG A 44 -8.17 5.58 -6.33
CA ARG A 44 -7.95 6.95 -6.79
C ARG A 44 -8.73 7.29 -8.07
N GLU A 45 -8.88 6.33 -8.97
CA GLU A 45 -9.71 6.48 -10.17
C GLU A 45 -11.19 6.64 -9.80
N ALA A 46 -11.69 5.81 -8.88
CA ALA A 46 -13.06 5.92 -8.36
C ALA A 46 -13.32 7.28 -7.69
N GLU A 47 -12.40 7.78 -6.86
CA GLU A 47 -12.56 9.10 -6.21
C GLU A 47 -12.54 10.28 -7.22
N LEU A 48 -11.81 10.13 -8.33
CA LEU A 48 -11.78 11.13 -9.40
C LEU A 48 -13.07 11.11 -10.24
N GLU A 49 -13.62 9.93 -10.52
CA GLU A 49 -14.91 9.78 -11.20
C GLU A 49 -16.06 10.36 -10.35
N GLU A 50 -16.08 10.06 -9.05
CA GLU A 50 -17.08 10.60 -8.12
C GLU A 50 -17.03 12.14 -8.08
N LYS A 51 -15.83 12.73 -7.98
CA LYS A 51 -15.65 14.20 -8.01
C LYS A 51 -16.02 14.83 -9.36
N ALA A 52 -15.83 14.12 -10.46
CA ALA A 52 -16.18 14.60 -11.79
C ALA A 52 -17.71 14.59 -12.01
N GLU A 53 -18.40 13.55 -11.53
CA GLU A 53 -19.86 13.48 -11.52
C GLU A 53 -20.48 14.51 -10.59
N GLU A 54 -19.88 14.74 -9.43
CA GLU A 54 -20.35 15.75 -8.47
C GLU A 54 -20.23 17.16 -9.05
N LYS A 55 -19.08 17.50 -9.69
CA LYS A 55 -18.91 18.77 -10.41
C LYS A 55 -19.95 18.99 -11.51
N LYS A 56 -20.20 17.98 -12.35
CA LYS A 56 -21.23 18.07 -13.41
C LYS A 56 -22.63 18.32 -12.86
N LYS A 57 -23.00 17.69 -11.73
CA LYS A 57 -24.31 17.89 -11.10
C LYS A 57 -24.46 19.28 -10.46
N ILE A 58 -23.36 19.89 -10.01
CA ILE A 58 -23.39 21.24 -9.42
C ILE A 58 -23.57 22.30 -10.52
N ASP A 59 -22.87 22.15 -11.66
CA ASP A 59 -23.01 23.05 -12.82
C ASP A 59 -24.41 22.96 -13.48
N GLU A 60 -25.01 21.77 -13.57
CA GLU A 60 -26.36 21.60 -14.13
C GLU A 60 -27.48 22.16 -13.23
N LYS A 61 -27.25 22.24 -11.92
CA LYS A 61 -28.22 22.74 -10.94
C LYS A 61 -28.12 24.26 -10.69
N ALA A 62 -27.07 24.90 -11.21
CA ALA A 62 -26.83 26.33 -11.10
C ALA A 62 -27.32 27.14 -12.33
N ILE A 63 -27.79 26.45 -13.37
CA ILE A 63 -28.44 27.00 -14.57
C ILE A 63 -29.96 26.84 -14.40
#